data_AF-K1SBG4-F1
#
_entry.id   AF-K1SBG4-F1
#
_cell.length_a   1.000
_cell.length_b   1.000
_cell.length_c   1.000
_cell.angle_alpha   90.00
_cell.angle_beta   90.00
_cell.angle_gamma   90.00
#
_symmetry.space_group_name_H-M   'P 1'
#
loop_
_entity.id
_entity.type
_entity.pdbx_description
1 polymer ?
#
loop_
_entity_poly.entity_id
_entity_poly.type
_entity_poly.pdbx_seq_one_letter_code
_entity_poly.pdbx_strand_id
1 'polypeptide(L)'
;DGLRGGTVKVRAKISKIDKRTLAITEIPYTTTTESIKESIIKANDKGKIKIRKVDDNTADKVEIVIQVAPDESSDKTIDALYAFTDCEVSIAPNACVIWDEKPHFLGVKEILRRSAEHTKWLLGRELEIRLGELQEAWHAASLERIFIENRLYQLIEGCKTREEAYAAVDKGLEPFKKQLRREVTLEDVQKLTELKFIRISRYDTEKADNEIRQIEEDI
;
A
#
# COMPACT_ATOMS: atom_id res chain seq x y z
N ASP A 1 6.18 -17.00 -15.20
CA ASP A 1 6.41 -15.54 -15.16
C ASP A 1 5.37 -14.69 -15.89
N GLY A 2 4.43 -15.26 -16.66
CA GLY A 2 3.34 -14.46 -17.26
C GLY A 2 3.81 -13.47 -18.33
N LEU A 3 4.94 -13.78 -18.98
CA LEU A 3 5.48 -12.98 -20.06
C LEU A 3 4.55 -13.03 -21.28
N ARG A 4 4.60 -11.94 -22.06
CA ARG A 4 3.77 -11.75 -23.24
C ARG A 4 3.94 -12.93 -24.21
N GLY A 5 2.81 -13.45 -24.70
CA GLY A 5 2.77 -14.59 -25.64
C GLY A 5 2.35 -15.92 -25.02
N GLY A 6 2.23 -16.00 -23.70
CA GLY A 6 1.60 -17.15 -23.04
C GLY A 6 0.07 -17.11 -23.18
N THR A 7 -0.55 -18.29 -23.22
CA THR A 7 -2.02 -18.45 -23.14
C THR A 7 -2.36 -19.47 -22.07
N VAL A 8 -3.39 -19.17 -21.29
CA VAL A 8 -3.94 -20.07 -20.26
C VAL A 8 -5.39 -20.34 -20.61
N LYS A 9 -5.75 -21.62 -20.69
CA LYS A 9 -7.13 -22.02 -20.88
C LYS A 9 -7.83 -22.10 -19.54
N VAL A 10 -8.95 -21.39 -19.41
CA VAL A 10 -9.81 -21.40 -18.22
C VAL A 10 -11.12 -22.07 -18.60
N ARG A 11 -11.54 -23.04 -17.79
CA ARG A 11 -12.74 -23.85 -18.04
C ARG A 11 -13.78 -23.61 -16.98
N ALA A 12 -15.03 -23.59 -17.41
CA ALA A 12 -16.19 -23.73 -16.55
C ALA A 12 -16.17 -25.09 -15.85
N LYS A 13 -16.76 -25.17 -14.67
CA LYS A 13 -16.91 -26.44 -13.94
C LYS A 13 -18.27 -27.03 -14.25
N ILE A 14 -18.26 -28.14 -14.98
CA ILE A 14 -19.46 -28.85 -15.42
C ILE A 14 -19.61 -30.14 -14.63
N SER A 15 -20.75 -30.29 -13.93
CA SER A 15 -21.13 -31.47 -13.17
C SER A 15 -22.25 -32.22 -13.89
N LYS A 16 -22.22 -33.56 -13.86
CA LYS A 16 -23.33 -34.39 -14.36
C LYS A 16 -24.32 -34.62 -13.22
N ILE A 17 -25.52 -34.08 -13.34
CA ILE A 17 -26.61 -34.36 -12.38
C ILE A 17 -27.17 -35.75 -12.66
N ASP A 18 -27.42 -36.07 -13.94
CA ASP A 18 -27.90 -37.38 -14.38
C ASP A 18 -27.36 -37.72 -15.78
N LYS A 19 -27.86 -38.79 -16.42
CA LYS A 19 -27.39 -39.24 -17.74
C LYS A 19 -27.58 -38.20 -18.86
N ARG A 20 -28.51 -37.26 -18.71
CA ARG A 20 -28.93 -36.27 -19.71
C ARG A 20 -29.01 -34.83 -19.17
N THR A 21 -28.69 -34.60 -17.90
CA THR A 21 -28.72 -33.27 -17.28
C THR A 21 -27.32 -32.89 -16.80
N LEU A 22 -26.82 -31.76 -17.28
CA LEU A 22 -25.57 -31.15 -16.88
C LEU A 22 -25.85 -29.88 -16.08
N ALA A 23 -24.98 -29.56 -15.12
CA ALA A 23 -25.01 -28.29 -14.41
C ALA A 23 -23.64 -27.62 -14.46
N ILE A 24 -23.61 -26.35 -14.84
CA ILE A 24 -22.43 -25.51 -14.74
C ILE A 24 -22.48 -24.79 -13.39
N THR A 25 -21.50 -25.06 -12.53
CA THR A 25 -21.44 -24.54 -11.16
C THR A 25 -20.43 -23.39 -10.99
N GLU A 26 -19.47 -23.28 -11.90
CA GLU A 26 -18.46 -22.22 -11.92
C GLU A 26 -18.19 -21.84 -13.37
N ILE A 27 -17.95 -20.55 -13.62
CA ILE A 27 -17.76 -19.99 -14.95
C ILE A 27 -16.42 -19.27 -15.06
N PRO A 28 -15.82 -19.14 -16.25
CA PRO A 28 -14.60 -18.37 -16.42
C PRO A 28 -14.74 -16.90 -16.00
N TYR A 29 -13.68 -16.33 -15.43
CA TYR A 29 -13.69 -14.96 -14.89
C TYR A 29 -14.09 -13.88 -15.91
N THR A 30 -13.80 -14.09 -17.19
CA THR A 30 -14.06 -13.10 -18.26
C THR A 30 -15.48 -13.20 -18.82
N THR A 31 -16.36 -14.04 -18.28
CA THR A 31 -17.71 -14.31 -18.80
C THR A 31 -18.78 -14.07 -17.74
N THR A 32 -20.03 -13.95 -18.18
CA THR A 32 -21.21 -13.86 -17.31
C THR A 32 -22.10 -15.09 -17.52
N THR A 33 -23.04 -15.34 -16.61
CA THR A 33 -24.01 -16.43 -16.78
C THR A 33 -24.86 -16.24 -18.03
N GLU A 34 -25.26 -15.00 -18.30
CA GLU A 34 -25.96 -14.59 -19.52
C GLU A 34 -25.13 -14.84 -20.77
N SER A 35 -23.84 -14.43 -20.78
CA SER A 35 -22.98 -14.62 -21.95
C SER A 35 -22.76 -16.10 -22.25
N ILE A 36 -22.59 -16.94 -21.21
CA ILE A 36 -22.49 -18.38 -21.37
C ILE A 36 -23.79 -18.97 -21.92
N LYS A 37 -24.93 -18.61 -21.35
CA LYS A 37 -26.24 -19.06 -21.84
C LYS A 37 -26.44 -18.70 -23.30
N GLU A 38 -26.13 -17.47 -23.70
CA GLU A 38 -26.18 -17.05 -25.10
C GLU A 38 -25.20 -17.83 -25.99
N SER A 39 -23.97 -18.07 -25.53
CA SER A 39 -22.96 -18.82 -26.29
C SER A 39 -23.42 -20.25 -26.56
N ILE A 40 -24.08 -20.87 -25.58
CA ILE A 40 -24.68 -22.19 -25.66
C ILE A 40 -25.84 -22.18 -26.68
N ILE A 41 -26.76 -21.23 -26.58
CA ILE A 41 -27.89 -21.11 -27.53
C ILE A 41 -27.35 -20.93 -28.97
N LYS A 42 -26.38 -20.03 -29.17
CA LYS A 42 -25.75 -19.78 -30.47
C LYS A 42 -25.04 -21.03 -31.02
N ALA A 43 -24.40 -21.83 -30.18
CA ALA A 43 -23.77 -23.08 -30.59
C ALA A 43 -24.80 -24.16 -30.97
N ASN A 44 -25.95 -24.18 -30.28
CA ASN A 44 -27.07 -25.07 -30.57
C ASN A 44 -27.73 -24.70 -31.91
N ASP A 45 -27.98 -23.42 -32.17
CA ASP A 45 -28.56 -22.92 -33.42
C ASP A 45 -27.66 -23.21 -34.63
N LYS A 46 -26.34 -23.22 -34.43
CA LYS A 46 -25.34 -23.62 -35.43
C LYS A 46 -25.21 -25.13 -35.61
N GLY A 47 -25.95 -25.94 -34.84
CA GLY A 47 -25.88 -27.40 -34.85
C GLY A 47 -24.54 -27.97 -34.37
N LYS A 48 -23.73 -27.19 -33.64
CA LYS A 48 -22.45 -27.63 -33.08
C LYS A 48 -22.60 -28.43 -31.79
N ILE A 49 -23.67 -28.13 -31.04
CA ILE A 49 -24.11 -28.88 -29.87
C ILE A 49 -25.59 -29.21 -30.06
N LYS A 50 -26.08 -30.31 -29.48
CA LYS A 50 -27.51 -30.60 -29.41
C LYS A 50 -27.99 -30.60 -27.98
N ILE A 51 -28.71 -29.56 -27.62
CA ILE A 51 -29.34 -29.43 -26.31
C ILE A 51 -30.85 -29.23 -26.47
N ARG A 52 -31.62 -29.74 -25.53
CA ARG A 52 -33.07 -29.57 -25.49
C ARG A 52 -33.46 -28.24 -24.87
N LYS A 53 -32.79 -27.88 -23.77
CA LYS A 53 -33.11 -26.69 -22.97
C LYS A 53 -31.88 -26.25 -22.19
N VAL A 54 -31.76 -24.94 -21.98
CA VAL A 54 -30.83 -24.33 -21.04
C VAL A 54 -31.61 -23.39 -20.11
N ASP A 55 -31.51 -23.65 -18.81
CA ASP A 55 -32.13 -22.86 -17.75
C ASP A 55 -31.04 -22.24 -16.88
N ASP A 56 -31.17 -20.95 -16.58
CA ASP A 56 -30.28 -20.27 -15.65
C ASP A 56 -31.02 -20.15 -14.31
N ASN A 57 -30.59 -20.95 -13.34
CA ASN A 57 -31.11 -20.97 -11.97
C ASN A 57 -30.16 -20.24 -11.01
N THR A 58 -29.26 -19.43 -11.55
CA THR A 58 -28.29 -18.68 -10.75
C THR A 58 -29.02 -17.77 -9.76
N ALA A 59 -28.74 -17.98 -8.48
CA ALA A 59 -29.15 -17.11 -7.39
C ALA A 59 -27.89 -16.63 -6.66
N ASP A 60 -27.70 -17.06 -5.41
CA ASP A 60 -26.44 -16.83 -4.67
C ASP A 60 -25.25 -17.61 -5.27
N LYS A 61 -25.53 -18.75 -5.90
CA LYS A 61 -24.53 -19.58 -6.58
C LYS A 61 -24.88 -19.72 -8.04
N VAL A 62 -23.84 -19.75 -8.88
CA VAL A 62 -23.99 -20.01 -10.31
C VAL A 62 -24.51 -21.43 -10.51
N GLU A 63 -25.64 -21.53 -11.21
CA GLU A 63 -26.24 -22.82 -11.55
C GLU A 63 -26.94 -22.72 -12.90
N ILE A 64 -26.23 -23.11 -13.96
CA ILE A 64 -26.80 -23.19 -15.31
C ILE A 64 -27.07 -24.65 -15.64
N VAL A 65 -28.36 -25.00 -15.75
CA VAL A 65 -28.80 -26.37 -16.01
C VAL A 65 -29.01 -26.56 -17.52
N ILE A 66 -28.37 -27.58 -18.07
CA ILE A 66 -28.42 -27.92 -19.49
C ILE A 66 -29.02 -29.31 -19.63
N GLN A 67 -30.13 -29.40 -20.35
CA GLN A 67 -30.75 -30.66 -20.73
C GLN A 67 -30.22 -31.09 -22.10
N VAL A 68 -29.52 -32.22 -22.14
CA VAL A 68 -28.92 -32.80 -23.34
C VAL A 68 -30.01 -33.44 -24.22
N ALA A 69 -29.82 -33.37 -25.54
CA ALA A 69 -30.74 -34.03 -26.47
C ALA A 69 -30.73 -35.57 -26.30
N PRO A 70 -31.85 -36.27 -26.55
CA PRO A 70 -31.95 -37.71 -26.29
C PRO A 70 -30.98 -38.60 -27.09
N ASP A 71 -30.55 -38.10 -28.25
CA ASP A 71 -29.65 -38.74 -29.22
C ASP A 71 -28.16 -38.48 -28.94
N GLU A 72 -27.84 -37.65 -27.94
CA GLU A 72 -26.46 -37.29 -27.60
C GLU A 72 -26.07 -37.76 -26.18
N SER A 73 -24.79 -38.08 -26.01
CA SER A 73 -24.23 -38.49 -24.71
C SER A 73 -23.77 -37.25 -23.93
N SER A 74 -24.01 -37.24 -22.62
CA SER A 74 -23.52 -36.20 -21.71
C SER A 74 -22.01 -35.94 -21.84
N ASP A 75 -21.20 -36.98 -22.01
CA ASP A 75 -19.75 -36.85 -22.22
C ASP A 75 -19.40 -36.08 -23.50
N LYS A 76 -20.05 -36.42 -24.61
CA LYS A 76 -19.84 -35.73 -25.89
C LYS A 76 -20.31 -34.28 -25.82
N THR A 77 -21.43 -34.02 -25.13
CA THR A 77 -21.91 -32.65 -24.94
C THR A 77 -20.95 -31.83 -24.09
N ILE A 78 -20.33 -32.39 -23.04
CA ILE A 78 -19.31 -31.68 -22.24
C ILE A 78 -18.13 -31.27 -23.12
N ASP A 79 -17.59 -32.18 -23.93
CA ASP A 79 -16.48 -31.87 -24.84
C ASP A 79 -16.87 -30.79 -25.86
N ALA A 80 -18.10 -30.88 -26.39
CA ALA A 80 -18.62 -29.91 -27.34
C ALA A 80 -18.90 -28.54 -26.70
N LEU A 81 -19.35 -28.50 -25.45
CA LEU A 81 -19.50 -27.26 -24.67
C LEU A 81 -18.14 -26.59 -24.50
N TYR A 82 -17.08 -27.31 -24.13
CA TYR A 82 -15.74 -26.72 -24.06
C TYR A 82 -15.20 -26.28 -25.43
N ALA A 83 -15.50 -26.99 -26.52
CA ALA A 83 -14.96 -26.66 -27.83
C ALA A 83 -15.68 -25.50 -28.54
N PHE A 84 -16.98 -25.32 -28.31
CA PHE A 84 -17.83 -24.43 -29.13
C PHE A 84 -18.56 -23.34 -28.34
N THR A 85 -18.38 -23.25 -27.03
CA THR A 85 -19.03 -22.24 -26.17
C THR A 85 -18.02 -21.56 -25.26
N ASP A 86 -18.44 -20.50 -24.59
CA ASP A 86 -17.61 -19.77 -23.62
C ASP A 86 -17.38 -20.55 -22.30
N CYS A 87 -17.72 -21.84 -22.28
CA CYS A 87 -17.32 -22.75 -21.21
C CYS A 87 -15.81 -23.03 -21.19
N GLU A 88 -15.07 -22.77 -22.28
CA GLU A 88 -13.60 -22.70 -22.28
C GLU A 88 -13.16 -21.39 -22.94
N VAL A 89 -12.40 -20.58 -22.22
CA VAL A 89 -11.84 -19.32 -22.75
C VAL A 89 -10.32 -19.32 -22.60
N SER A 90 -9.65 -18.70 -23.56
CA SER A 90 -8.19 -18.51 -23.50
C SER A 90 -7.88 -17.11 -22.99
N ILE A 91 -7.20 -17.04 -21.86
CA ILE A 91 -6.71 -15.78 -21.27
C ILE A 91 -5.22 -15.66 -21.56
N ALA A 92 -4.84 -14.58 -22.24
CA ALA A 92 -3.44 -14.24 -22.49
C ALA A 92 -2.98 -13.22 -21.43
N PRO A 93 -2.16 -13.62 -20.44
CA PRO A 93 -1.62 -12.67 -19.48
C PRO A 93 -0.74 -11.63 -20.20
N ASN A 94 -1.04 -10.35 -19.95
CA ASN A 94 -0.29 -9.23 -20.49
C ASN A 94 -0.18 -8.12 -19.43
N ALA A 95 0.81 -8.24 -18.55
CA ALA A 95 1.05 -7.26 -17.50
C ALA A 95 1.85 -6.06 -18.05
N CYS A 96 1.13 -4.97 -18.32
CA CYS A 96 1.69 -3.67 -18.66
C CYS A 96 1.57 -2.74 -17.45
N VAL A 97 2.69 -2.20 -17.00
CA VAL A 97 2.74 -1.24 -15.88
C VAL A 97 3.45 0.02 -16.30
N ILE A 98 3.05 1.16 -15.75
CA ILE A 98 3.77 2.42 -15.95
C ILE A 98 4.92 2.50 -14.94
N TRP A 99 6.11 2.77 -15.44
CA TRP A 99 7.30 3.00 -14.63
C TRP A 99 8.16 4.06 -15.33
N ASP A 100 8.65 5.05 -14.58
CA ASP A 100 9.38 6.21 -15.11
C ASP A 100 8.65 6.86 -16.32
N GLU A 101 7.34 7.09 -16.15
CA GLU A 101 6.44 7.68 -17.15
C GLU A 101 6.36 6.91 -18.48
N LYS A 102 6.81 5.65 -18.51
CA LYS A 102 6.83 4.81 -19.71
C LYS A 102 6.12 3.48 -19.47
N PRO A 103 5.51 2.88 -20.50
CA PRO A 103 4.92 1.55 -20.41
C PRO A 103 6.01 0.47 -20.41
N HIS A 104 5.96 -0.42 -19.42
CA HIS A 104 6.82 -1.58 -19.30
C HIS A 104 5.98 -2.87 -19.28
N PHE A 105 6.37 -3.84 -20.10
CA PHE A 105 5.79 -5.19 -20.07
C PHE A 105 6.68 -6.07 -19.19
N LEU A 106 6.17 -6.43 -18.00
CA LEU A 106 6.96 -7.10 -16.98
C LEU A 106 6.38 -8.48 -16.64
N GLY A 107 7.25 -9.42 -16.29
CA GLY A 107 6.84 -10.68 -15.69
C GLY A 107 6.56 -10.54 -14.19
N VAL A 108 5.86 -11.51 -13.61
CA VAL A 108 5.44 -11.51 -12.19
C VAL A 108 6.62 -11.32 -11.24
N LYS A 109 7.76 -11.99 -11.47
CA LYS A 109 8.95 -11.86 -10.60
C LYS A 109 9.47 -10.44 -10.53
N GLU A 110 9.52 -9.76 -11.67
CA GLU A 110 10.03 -8.39 -11.75
C GLU A 110 9.06 -7.41 -11.09
N ILE A 111 7.76 -7.62 -11.27
CA ILE A 111 6.71 -6.85 -10.57
C ILE A 111 6.88 -6.99 -9.05
N LEU A 112 7.02 -8.22 -8.55
CA LEU A 112 7.21 -8.49 -7.12
C LEU A 112 8.51 -7.87 -6.58
N ARG A 113 9.61 -8.00 -7.32
CA ARG A 113 10.89 -7.42 -6.93
C ARG A 113 10.79 -5.90 -6.82
N ARG A 114 10.21 -5.22 -7.82
CA ARG A 114 10.03 -3.76 -7.80
C ARG A 114 9.13 -3.32 -6.66
N SER A 115 8.04 -4.03 -6.41
CA SER A 115 7.15 -3.73 -5.29
C SER A 115 7.86 -3.87 -3.93
N ALA A 116 8.65 -4.92 -3.74
CA ALA A 116 9.42 -5.13 -2.53
C ALA A 116 10.52 -4.06 -2.33
N GLU A 117 11.28 -3.73 -3.39
CA GLU A 117 12.30 -2.67 -3.33
C GLU A 117 11.67 -1.29 -3.07
N HIS A 118 10.53 -0.98 -3.69
CA HIS A 118 9.83 0.27 -3.44
C HIS A 118 9.33 0.36 -2.00
N THR A 119 8.78 -0.73 -1.46
CA THR A 119 8.35 -0.79 -0.06
C THR A 119 9.52 -0.59 0.90
N LYS A 120 10.65 -1.27 0.65
CA LYS A 120 11.88 -1.08 1.42
C LYS A 120 12.37 0.36 1.37
N TRP A 121 12.35 0.98 0.19
CA TRP A 121 12.73 2.38 0.02
C TRP A 121 11.80 3.33 0.81
N LEU A 122 10.49 3.13 0.75
CA LEU A 122 9.51 3.92 1.51
C LEU A 122 9.75 3.81 3.03
N LEU A 123 9.93 2.60 3.54
CA LEU A 123 10.22 2.38 4.96
C LEU A 123 11.55 3.02 5.37
N GLY A 124 12.57 2.96 4.51
CA GLY A 124 13.83 3.66 4.74
C GLY A 124 13.62 5.18 4.85
N ARG A 125 12.82 5.77 3.96
CA ARG A 125 12.49 7.20 3.99
C ARG A 125 11.71 7.58 5.24
N GLU A 126 10.77 6.74 5.67
CA GLU A 126 10.02 6.95 6.92
C GLU A 126 10.96 6.98 8.12
N LEU A 127 11.90 6.03 8.20
CA LEU A 127 12.91 6.00 9.26
C LEU A 127 13.86 7.21 9.21
N GLU A 128 14.29 7.64 8.02
CA GLU A 128 15.11 8.85 7.85
C GLU A 128 14.38 10.11 8.34
N ILE A 129 13.11 10.25 8.00
CA ILE A 129 12.27 11.36 8.47
C ILE A 129 12.14 11.29 9.98
N ARG A 130 11.82 10.12 10.53
CA ARG A 130 11.67 9.93 11.97
C ARG A 130 12.96 10.22 12.73
N LEU A 131 14.09 9.78 12.20
CA LEU A 131 15.41 10.09 12.75
C LEU A 131 15.66 11.61 12.74
N GLY A 132 15.31 12.30 11.66
CA GLY A 132 15.40 13.77 11.60
C GLY A 132 14.53 14.46 12.64
N GLU A 133 13.29 14.01 12.84
CA GLU A 133 12.39 14.52 13.88
C GLU A 133 12.96 14.30 15.29
N LEU A 134 13.49 13.11 15.57
CA LEU A 134 14.08 12.78 16.86
C LEU A 134 15.35 13.61 17.12
N GLN A 135 16.20 13.79 16.11
CA GLN A 135 17.38 14.65 16.22
C GLN A 135 17.01 16.11 16.50
N GLU A 136 15.96 16.62 15.86
CA GLU A 136 15.44 17.97 16.10
C GLU A 136 14.83 18.11 17.50
N ALA A 137 14.04 17.13 17.93
CA ALA A 137 13.47 17.09 19.27
C ALA A 137 14.55 17.04 20.35
N TRP A 138 15.57 16.19 20.15
CA TRP A 138 16.74 16.10 21.03
C TRP A 138 17.48 17.44 21.11
N HIS A 139 17.69 18.10 19.96
CA HIS A 139 18.38 19.38 19.89
C HIS A 139 17.62 20.47 20.64
N ALA A 140 16.31 20.58 20.42
CA ALA A 140 15.45 21.54 21.10
C ALA A 140 15.40 21.30 22.62
N ALA A 141 15.23 20.04 23.06
CA ALA A 141 15.23 19.69 24.48
C ALA A 141 16.57 19.99 25.16
N SER A 142 17.68 19.68 24.48
CA SER A 142 19.03 19.98 24.97
C SER A 142 19.29 21.48 25.08
N LEU A 143 18.86 22.26 24.10
CA LEU A 143 18.94 23.73 24.13
C LEU A 143 18.13 24.33 25.28
N GLU A 144 16.89 23.88 25.46
CA GLU A 144 16.04 24.34 26.58
C GLU A 144 16.69 24.01 27.92
N ARG A 145 17.27 22.81 28.07
CA ARG A 145 18.00 22.40 29.27
C ARG A 145 19.20 23.30 29.56
N ILE A 146 20.07 23.50 28.58
CA ILE A 146 21.25 24.36 28.72
C ILE A 146 20.84 25.78 29.08
N PHE A 147 19.78 26.30 28.43
CA PHE A 147 19.28 27.65 28.64
C PHE A 147 18.78 27.88 30.07
N ILE A 148 18.08 26.90 30.66
CA ILE A 148 17.51 26.99 32.00
C ILE A 148 18.56 26.67 33.07
N GLU A 149 19.33 25.58 32.94
CA GLU A 149 20.33 25.16 33.93
C GLU A 149 21.43 26.20 34.14
N ASN A 150 21.94 26.78 33.04
CA ASN A 150 22.99 27.81 33.09
C ASN A 150 22.43 29.21 33.32
N ARG A 151 21.13 29.34 33.56
CA ARG A 151 20.42 30.61 33.81
C ARG A 151 20.65 31.66 32.72
N LEU A 152 20.75 31.23 31.46
CA LEU A 152 20.99 32.12 30.32
C LEU A 152 19.84 33.13 30.13
N TYR A 153 18.65 32.83 30.63
CA TYR A 153 17.53 33.77 30.67
C TYR A 153 17.83 35.05 31.48
N GLN A 154 18.72 35.01 32.48
CA GLN A 154 19.11 36.21 33.24
C GLN A 154 19.89 37.22 32.40
N LEU A 155 20.60 36.75 31.36
CA LEU A 155 21.31 37.63 30.42
C LEU A 155 20.35 38.53 29.64
N ILE A 156 19.06 38.16 29.58
CA ILE A 156 18.01 38.93 28.90
C ILE A 156 17.45 40.04 29.80
N GLU A 157 17.58 39.94 31.14
CA GLU A 157 16.94 40.85 32.11
C GLU A 157 17.45 42.32 32.06
N GLY A 158 18.43 42.64 31.22
CA GLY A 158 18.93 44.00 30.97
C GLY A 158 18.88 44.48 29.52
N CYS A 159 18.40 43.65 28.58
CA CYS A 159 18.36 43.99 27.16
C CYS A 159 17.18 44.91 26.84
N LYS A 160 17.42 45.96 26.04
CA LYS A 160 16.37 46.93 25.66
C LYS A 160 15.68 46.56 24.36
N THR A 161 16.35 45.77 23.51
CA THR A 161 15.83 45.31 22.23
C THR A 161 15.85 43.78 22.13
N ARG A 162 14.99 43.24 21.26
CA ARG A 162 14.95 41.78 21.01
C ARG A 162 16.24 41.28 20.38
N GLU A 163 16.85 42.07 19.51
CA GLU A 163 18.11 41.74 18.85
C GLU A 163 19.28 41.67 19.84
N GLU A 164 19.33 42.57 20.83
CA GLU A 164 20.29 42.50 21.93
C GLU A 164 20.08 41.23 22.78
N ALA A 165 18.83 40.84 23.04
CA ALA A 165 18.52 39.62 23.76
C ALA A 165 18.98 38.36 23.00
N TYR A 166 18.73 38.30 21.69
CA TYR A 166 19.17 37.17 20.86
C TYR A 166 20.70 37.06 20.83
N ALA A 167 21.40 38.18 20.68
CA ALA A 167 22.87 38.21 20.70
C ALA A 167 23.46 37.80 22.06
N ALA A 168 22.82 38.21 23.17
CA ALA A 168 23.24 37.83 24.51
C ALA A 168 23.09 36.31 24.76
N VAL A 169 21.98 35.73 24.31
CA VAL A 169 21.72 34.29 24.43
C VAL A 169 22.64 33.48 23.51
N ASP A 170 22.85 33.90 22.27
CA ASP A 170 23.75 33.19 21.34
C ASP A 170 25.19 33.15 21.87
N LYS A 171 25.67 34.26 22.43
CA LYS A 171 26.98 34.34 23.11
C LYS A 171 27.03 33.45 24.36
N GLY A 172 25.94 33.36 25.11
CA GLY A 172 25.83 32.45 26.26
C GLY A 172 25.83 30.97 25.87
N LEU A 173 25.38 30.64 24.66
CA LEU A 173 25.34 29.28 24.13
C LEU A 173 26.67 28.84 23.49
N GLU A 174 27.56 29.75 23.09
CA GLU A 174 28.89 29.44 22.52
C GLU A 174 29.65 28.30 23.22
N PRO A 175 29.82 28.26 24.56
CA PRO A 175 30.54 27.17 25.22
C PRO A 175 29.88 25.79 25.07
N PHE A 176 28.58 25.75 24.77
CA PHE A 176 27.79 24.52 24.67
C PHE A 176 27.50 24.08 23.23
N LYS A 177 27.82 24.92 22.22
CA LYS A 177 27.59 24.59 20.80
C LYS A 177 28.23 23.26 20.37
N LYS A 178 29.34 22.84 21.00
CA LYS A 178 30.02 21.56 20.73
C LYS A 178 29.28 20.32 21.26
N GLN A 179 28.37 20.48 22.21
CA GLN A 179 27.59 19.38 22.79
C GLN A 179 26.32 19.09 21.97
N LEU A 180 25.96 19.97 21.04
CA LEU A 180 24.74 19.87 20.25
C LEU A 180 24.98 19.11 18.94
N ARG A 181 23.96 18.35 18.50
CA ARG A 181 24.01 17.56 17.25
C ARG A 181 23.98 18.39 15.97
N ARG A 182 23.54 19.65 16.03
CA ARG A 182 23.53 20.61 14.92
C ARG A 182 23.87 22.02 15.40
N GLU A 183 24.17 22.90 14.44
CA GLU A 183 24.41 24.31 14.73
C GLU A 183 23.14 24.99 15.25
N VAL A 184 23.33 25.89 16.22
CA VAL A 184 22.27 26.71 16.78
C VAL A 184 21.95 27.80 15.76
N THR A 185 20.70 27.83 15.32
CA THR A 185 20.21 28.85 14.39
C THR A 185 19.58 30.02 15.15
N LEU A 186 19.40 31.14 14.46
CA LEU A 186 18.73 32.31 15.05
C LEU A 186 17.27 32.00 15.44
N GLU A 187 16.60 31.08 14.73
CA GLU A 187 15.25 30.61 15.07
C GLU A 187 15.24 29.83 16.40
N ASP A 188 16.26 29.04 16.68
CA ASP A 188 16.37 28.32 17.94
C ASP A 188 16.53 29.29 19.11
N VAL A 189 17.36 30.32 18.94
CA VAL A 189 17.54 31.39 19.93
C VAL A 189 16.24 32.17 20.15
N GLN A 190 15.50 32.48 19.08
CA GLN A 190 14.18 33.11 19.19
C GLN A 190 13.22 32.26 20.04
N LYS A 191 13.10 30.96 19.73
CA LYS A 191 12.26 30.02 20.50
C LYS A 191 12.64 29.99 21.99
N LEU A 192 13.94 30.01 22.31
CA LEU A 192 14.42 30.06 23.69
C LEU A 192 14.01 31.35 24.41
N THR A 193 14.14 32.50 23.75
CA THR A 193 13.73 33.79 24.34
C THR A 193 12.21 33.94 24.51
N GLU A 194 11.41 33.20 23.75
CA GLU A 194 9.95 33.17 23.85
C GLU A 194 9.42 32.16 24.88
N LEU A 195 10.30 31.44 25.57
CA LEU A 195 9.91 30.50 26.62
C LEU A 195 9.13 31.23 27.71
N LYS A 196 7.93 30.70 28.02
CA LYS A 196 7.07 31.26 29.06
C LYS A 196 7.75 31.13 30.42
N PHE A 197 7.72 32.19 31.22
CA PHE A 197 8.28 32.19 32.58
C PHE A 197 7.78 31.03 33.44
N ILE A 198 6.50 30.63 33.30
CA ILE A 198 5.93 29.47 34.01
C ILE A 198 6.68 28.17 33.68
N ARG A 199 7.13 27.99 32.44
CA ARG A 199 7.88 26.81 31.97
C ARG A 199 9.29 26.79 32.57
N ILE A 200 9.94 27.95 32.67
CA ILE A 200 11.24 28.11 33.35
C ILE A 200 11.11 27.85 34.85
N SER A 201 10.10 28.44 35.51
CA SER A 201 9.90 28.32 36.96
C SER A 201 9.50 26.92 37.43
N ARG A 202 8.85 26.12 36.57
CA ARG A 202 8.43 24.74 36.87
C ARG A 202 9.30 23.71 36.15
N TYR A 203 10.47 24.13 35.70
CA TYR A 203 11.38 23.23 35.00
C TYR A 203 11.86 22.13 35.93
N ASP A 204 11.70 20.88 35.50
CA ASP A 204 12.12 19.70 36.22
C ASP A 204 13.28 19.08 35.44
N THR A 205 14.49 19.26 35.98
CA THR A 205 15.73 18.79 35.37
C THR A 205 15.76 17.27 35.22
N GLU A 206 15.29 16.52 36.22
CA GLU A 206 15.29 15.06 36.16
C GLU A 206 14.33 14.56 35.08
N LYS A 207 13.17 15.20 34.95
CA LYS A 207 12.21 14.87 33.89
C LYS A 207 12.76 15.19 32.50
N ALA A 208 13.43 16.33 32.33
CA ALA A 208 14.01 16.72 31.06
C ALA A 208 15.20 15.83 30.66
N ASP A 209 16.06 15.45 31.62
CA ASP A 209 17.15 14.50 31.36
C ASP A 209 16.60 13.12 30.95
N ASN A 210 15.51 12.66 31.57
CA ASN A 210 14.85 11.41 31.19
C ASN A 210 14.25 11.49 29.79
N GLU A 211 13.63 12.62 29.42
CA GLU A 211 13.09 12.85 28.07
C GLU A 211 14.20 12.83 27.01
N ILE A 212 15.32 13.51 27.27
CA ILE A 212 16.49 13.50 26.36
C ILE A 212 17.04 12.08 26.21
N ARG A 213 17.19 11.32 27.31
CA ARG A 213 17.65 9.92 27.26
C ARG A 213 16.71 9.03 26.46
N GLN A 214 15.40 9.21 26.63
CA GLN A 214 14.41 8.42 25.91
C GLN A 214 14.47 8.71 24.40
N ILE A 215 14.65 9.97 24.02
CA ILE A 215 14.90 10.35 22.63
C ILE A 215 16.23 9.76 22.12
N GLU A 216 17.27 9.69 22.94
CA GLU A 216 18.54 9.04 22.56
C GLU A 216 18.41 7.53 22.36
N GLU A 217 17.55 6.84 23.12
CA GLU A 217 17.25 5.42 22.94
C GLU A 217 16.44 5.16 21.66
N ASP A 218 15.59 6.11 21.26
CA ASP A 218 14.76 6.02 20.05
C ASP A 218 15.53 6.33 18.75
N ILE A 219 16.74 6.92 18.84
CA ILE A 219 17.62 7.28 17.71
C ILE A 219 18.54 6.12 17.31
#